data_AF-A0A943EIW8-F1
#
_entry.id   AF-A0A943EIW8-F1
#
_cell.length_a   1.000
_cell.length_b   1.000
_cell.length_c   1.000
_cell.angle_alpha   90.00
_cell.angle_beta   90.00
_cell.angle_gamma   90.00
#
_symmetry.space_group_name_H-M   'P 1'
#
loop_
_entity.id
_entity.type
_entity.pdbx_description
1 polymer ?
#
loop_
_entity_poly.entity_id
_entity_poly.type
_entity_poly.pdbx_seq_one_letter_code
_entity_poly.pdbx_strand_id
1 'polypeptide(L)' 'MPCCQETVTELNPYRCPGTRITKRAAVWIKSRLAQGLTIAGVQKITGIHWNTVRQAEGKANQRSGKPRQMPY' A
#
# COMPACT_ATOMS: atom_id res chain seq x y z
N MET A 1 21.62 10.94 5.20
CA MET A 1 20.34 10.21 5.05
C MET A 1 19.24 11.24 4.92
N PRO A 2 18.68 11.52 3.72
CA PRO A 2 17.62 12.52 3.64
C PRO A 2 16.34 11.92 4.22
N CYS A 3 15.92 12.48 5.36
CA CYS A 3 14.66 12.14 6.00
C CYS A 3 13.51 12.46 5.05
N CYS A 4 12.56 11.53 4.97
CA CYS A 4 11.41 11.59 4.07
C CYS A 4 10.58 12.84 4.37
N GLN A 5 10.61 13.82 3.48
CA GLN A 5 9.83 15.06 3.61
C GLN A 5 8.33 14.72 3.58
N GLU A 6 7.60 15.13 4.61
CA GLU A 6 6.13 15.05 4.67
C GLU A 6 5.54 16.09 3.71
N THR A 7 5.35 15.69 2.45
CA THR A 7 4.64 16.53 1.47
C THR A 7 3.15 16.51 1.74
N VAL A 8 2.58 17.71 1.92
CA VAL A 8 1.14 17.97 2.03
C VAL A 8 0.38 17.17 0.98
N THR A 9 -0.58 16.38 1.46
CA THR A 9 -1.31 15.39 0.68
C THR A 9 -2.76 15.81 0.59
N GLU A 10 -3.17 16.26 -0.59
CA GLU A 10 -4.57 16.47 -0.92
C GLU A 10 -5.36 15.17 -0.70
N LEU A 11 -6.52 15.30 -0.04
CA LEU A 11 -7.40 14.20 0.38
C LEU A 11 -7.98 13.48 -0.85
N ASN A 12 -7.25 12.50 -1.37
CA ASN A 12 -7.73 11.64 -2.44
C ASN A 12 -8.39 10.38 -1.84
N PRO A 13 -9.70 10.14 -2.06
CA PRO A 13 -10.47 9.03 -1.47
C PRO A 13 -10.00 7.63 -1.93
N TYR A 14 -9.21 7.56 -3.00
CA TYR A 14 -8.63 6.34 -3.53
C TYR A 14 -7.24 6.01 -2.97
N ARG A 15 -6.65 6.89 -2.14
CA ARG A 15 -5.37 6.60 -1.47
C ARG A 15 -5.53 5.50 -0.42
N CYS A 16 -4.46 4.73 -0.24
CA CYS A 16 -4.33 3.82 0.88
C CYS A 16 -3.97 4.64 2.14
N PRO A 17 -4.72 4.48 3.26
CA PRO A 17 -4.50 5.28 4.47
C PRO A 17 -3.04 5.24 4.97
N GLY A 18 -2.50 6.42 5.27
CA GLY A 18 -1.11 6.59 5.73
C GLY A 18 -0.06 6.23 4.68
N THR A 19 -0.41 6.27 3.39
CA THR A 19 0.53 6.11 2.27
C THR A 19 0.17 7.08 1.15
N ARG A 20 1.13 7.39 0.27
CA ARG A 20 0.91 8.23 -0.92
C ARG A 20 0.42 7.43 -2.14
N ILE A 21 0.23 6.12 -2.01
CA ILE A 21 -0.17 5.23 -3.10
C ILE A 21 -1.68 5.01 -3.11
N THR A 22 -2.23 4.65 -4.27
CA THR A 22 -3.65 4.28 -4.39
C THR A 22 -3.91 2.86 -3.90
N LYS A 23 -5.17 2.56 -3.54
CA LYS A 23 -5.61 1.20 -3.18
C LYS A 23 -5.28 0.17 -4.29
N ARG A 24 -5.44 0.55 -5.56
CA ARG A 24 -5.09 -0.30 -6.70
C ARG A 24 -3.58 -0.59 -6.76
N ALA A 25 -2.74 0.43 -6.55
CA ALA A 25 -1.30 0.24 -6.49
C ALA A 25 -0.91 -0.69 -5.33
N ALA A 26 -1.54 -0.57 -4.16
CA ALA A 26 -1.29 -1.45 -3.03
C ALA A 26 -1.63 -2.93 -3.34
N VAL A 27 -2.77 -3.18 -4.00
CA VAL A 27 -3.15 -4.53 -4.44
C VAL A 27 -2.13 -5.08 -5.46
N TRP A 28 -1.74 -4.26 -6.43
CA TRP A 28 -0.74 -4.67 -7.43
C TRP A 28 0.62 -4.99 -6.80
N ILE A 29 1.09 -4.16 -5.86
CA ILE A 29 2.33 -4.38 -5.11
C ILE A 29 2.26 -5.73 -4.38
N LYS A 30 1.15 -6.01 -3.69
CA LYS A 30 0.95 -7.30 -3.02
C LYS A 30 1.00 -8.48 -3.99
N SER A 31 0.32 -8.39 -5.13
CA SER A 31 0.36 -9.46 -6.14
C SER A 31 1.77 -9.70 -6.67
N ARG A 32 2.60 -8.65 -6.81
CA ARG A 32 4.01 -8.81 -7.21
C ARG A 32 4.86 -9.45 -6.12
N LEU A 33 4.71 -9.02 -4.88
CA LEU A 33 5.41 -9.63 -3.74
C LEU A 33 5.04 -11.12 -3.59
N ALA A 34 3.75 -11.46 -3.74
CA ALA A 34 3.27 -12.84 -3.72
C ALA A 34 3.80 -13.70 -4.89
N GLN A 35 4.15 -13.09 -6.03
CA GLN A 35 4.83 -13.74 -7.15
C GLN A 35 6.34 -13.92 -6.94
N GLY A 36 6.87 -13.56 -5.77
CA GLY A 36 8.29 -13.69 -5.44
C GLY A 36 9.15 -12.49 -5.83
N LEU A 37 8.55 -11.37 -6.27
CA LEU A 37 9.31 -10.15 -6.53
C LEU A 37 9.78 -9.52 -5.21
N THR A 38 11.04 -9.08 -5.16
CA THR A 38 11.58 -8.41 -3.96
C THR A 38 11.07 -6.97 -3.86
N ILE A 39 11.08 -6.42 -2.64
CA ILE A 39 10.76 -4.99 -2.40
C ILE A 39 11.64 -4.07 -3.28
N ALA A 40 12.93 -4.40 -3.43
CA ALA A 40 13.84 -3.66 -4.30
C ALA A 40 13.44 -3.75 -5.78
N GLY A 41 12.96 -4.91 -6.23
CA GLY A 41 12.41 -5.08 -7.59
C GLY A 41 11.16 -4.23 -7.81
N VAL A 42 10.24 -4.23 -6.85
CA VAL A 42 9.04 -3.38 -6.90
C VAL A 42 9.40 -1.90 -6.89
N GLN A 43 10.36 -1.47 -6.06
CA GLN A 43 10.87 -0.10 -6.05
C GLN A 43 11.45 0.29 -7.41
N LYS A 44 12.24 -0.58 -8.05
CA LYS A 44 12.80 -0.30 -9.39
C LYS A 44 11.72 -0.14 -10.46
N ILE A 45 10.66 -0.94 -10.42
CA ILE A 45 9.58 -0.90 -11.42
C ILE A 45 8.65 0.31 -11.21
N THR A 46 8.33 0.61 -9.95
CA THR A 46 7.29 1.59 -9.61
C THR A 46 7.84 2.96 -9.23
N GLY A 47 9.13 3.06 -8.92
CA GLY A 47 9.74 4.25 -8.32
C GLY A 47 9.28 4.51 -6.87
N ILE A 48 8.46 3.62 -6.29
CA ILE A 48 7.90 3.81 -4.96
C ILE A 48 8.96 3.46 -3.91
N HIS A 49 9.16 4.37 -2.96
CA HIS A 49 10.11 4.18 -1.86
C HIS A 49 9.83 2.89 -1.08
N TRP A 50 10.87 2.13 -0.75
CA TRP A 50 10.78 0.81 -0.10
C TRP A 50 9.89 0.80 1.15
N ASN A 51 9.92 1.87 1.96
CA ASN A 51 9.11 1.95 3.17
C ASN A 51 7.60 1.99 2.86
N THR A 52 7.21 2.60 1.73
CA THR A 52 5.82 2.62 1.27
C THR A 52 5.39 1.28 0.72
N VAL A 53 6.28 0.58 0.00
CA VAL A 53 6.05 -0.81 -0.46
C VAL A 53 5.82 -1.73 0.74
N ARG A 54 6.67 -1.64 1.78
CA ARG A 54 6.54 -2.42 3.02
C ARG A 54 5.25 -2.12 3.80
N GLN A 55 4.81 -0.86 3.80
CA GLN A 55 3.51 -0.50 4.41
C GLN A 55 2.31 -1.02 3.61
N ALA A 56 2.40 -1.05 2.27
CA ALA A 56 1.34 -1.58 1.41
C ALA A 56 1.12 -3.09 1.62
N GLU A 57 2.21 -3.82 1.85
CA GLU A 57 2.19 -5.24 2.22
C GLU A 57 1.41 -5.47 3.52
N GLY A 58 1.73 -4.74 4.60
CA GLY A 58 1.06 -4.91 5.90
C GLY A 58 -0.39 -4.45 5.93
N LYS A 59 -0.73 -3.33 5.28
CA LYS A 59 -2.06 -2.68 5.43
C LYS A 59 -3.20 -3.31 4.63
N ALA A 60 -2.92 -4.05 3.56
CA ALA A 60 -4.00 -4.69 2.79
C ALA A 60 -4.58 -5.95 3.46
N ASN A 61 -4.17 -6.31 4.68
CA ASN A 61 -4.80 -7.38 5.47
C ASN A 61 -5.91 -6.88 6.42
N GLN A 62 -6.02 -5.56 6.64
CA GLN A 62 -6.97 -4.98 7.60
C GLN A 62 -8.44 -4.89 7.12
N ARG A 63 -8.81 -5.56 6.01
CA ARG A 63 -10.21 -5.60 5.52
C ARG A 63 -10.89 -6.97 5.57
N SER A 64 -10.27 -8.00 6.14
CA SER A 64 -10.87 -9.34 6.27
C SER A 64 -11.56 -9.60 7.62
N GLY A 65 -11.75 -8.58 8.47
CA GLY A 65 -12.10 -8.77 9.89
C GLY A 65 -13.48 -8.30 10.34
N LYS A 66 -14.48 -8.14 9.46
CA LYS A 66 -15.87 -7.95 9.94
C LYS A 66 -16.85 -8.72 9.03
N PRO A 67 -17.40 -9.86 9.48
CA PRO A 67 -18.54 -10.44 8.78
C PRO A 67 -19.66 -9.39 8.78
N ARG A 68 -20.28 -9.18 7.62
CA ARG A 68 -21.55 -8.43 7.56
C ARG A 68 -22.57 -9.24 8.33
N GLN A 69 -22.89 -8.82 9.55
CA GLN A 69 -24.09 -9.30 10.23
C GLN A 69 -25.27 -8.79 9.42
N MET A 70 -26.02 -9.70 8.80
CA MET A 70 -27.34 -9.40 8.25
C MET A 70 -28.33 -9.32 9.43
N PRO A 71 -29.07 -8.21 9.61
CA PRO A 71 -30.21 -8.22 10.51
C PRO A 71 -31.35 -9.02 9.85
N TYR A 72 -31.98 -9.91 10.63
CA TYR A 72 -33.27 -10.51 10.31
C TYR A 72 -34.39 -9.53 10.64
#